data_AF-A0A5D8YYC7-F1
#
_entry.id   AF-A0A5D8YYC7-F1
#
_cell.length_a   1.000
_cell.length_b   1.000
_cell.length_c   1.000
_cell.angle_alpha   90.00
_cell.angle_beta   90.00
_cell.angle_gamma   90.00
#
_symmetry.space_group_name_H-M   'P 1'
#
loop_
_entity.id
_entity.type
_entity.pdbx_description
1 polymer ?
#
loop_
_entity_poly.entity_id
_entity_poly.type
_entity_poly.pdbx_seq_one_letter_code
_entity_poly.pdbx_strand_id
1 'polypeptide(L)'
;MRSPVLLLLLATTAHASGFDARVAAAKAAIAMPGGRAYDMAMVPAIHAAIVPCVPASPDPAGAGAFVLVADVDSTGRVLSADVRPASPIARCFARHLGADRLRRPPAHLPRTWPIVVNMQTRR
;
A
#
# COMPACT_ATOMS: atom_id res chain seq x y z
N MET A 1 -48.94 0.80 -28.46
CA MET A 1 -47.48 1.03 -28.36
C MET A 1 -47.07 0.65 -26.93
N ARG A 2 -46.72 -0.63 -26.66
CA ARG A 2 -45.35 -1.17 -26.52
C ARG A 2 -44.43 -0.40 -25.55
N SER A 3 -44.47 -0.85 -24.29
CA SER A 3 -43.30 -1.20 -23.46
C SER A 3 -42.43 -0.08 -22.87
N PRO A 4 -41.63 -0.39 -21.82
CA PRO A 4 -41.68 0.24 -20.51
C PRO A 4 -40.33 0.92 -20.19
N VAL A 5 -40.05 1.25 -18.93
CA VAL A 5 -38.79 0.85 -18.25
C VAL A 5 -38.72 1.56 -16.91
N LEU A 6 -38.80 0.72 -15.89
CA LEU A 6 -38.42 0.93 -14.51
C LEU A 6 -36.96 1.39 -14.46
N LEU A 7 -36.69 2.65 -14.13
CA LEU A 7 -35.33 3.08 -13.78
C LEU A 7 -35.00 2.60 -12.37
N LEU A 8 -34.41 1.40 -12.27
CA LEU A 8 -33.56 1.05 -11.13
C LEU A 8 -32.31 1.92 -11.21
N LEU A 9 -32.26 3.01 -10.44
CA LEU A 9 -31.00 3.66 -10.12
C LEU A 9 -30.21 2.74 -9.19
N LEU A 10 -29.19 2.10 -9.76
CA LEU A 10 -28.15 1.38 -9.04
C LEU A 10 -27.52 2.30 -7.99
N ALA A 11 -27.69 1.93 -6.72
CA ALA A 11 -26.85 2.42 -5.65
C ALA A 11 -25.43 1.89 -5.87
N THR A 12 -24.57 2.66 -6.53
CA THR A 12 -23.13 2.45 -6.46
C THR A 12 -22.69 2.85 -5.05
N THR A 13 -22.67 1.87 -4.15
CA THR A 13 -21.93 1.99 -2.89
C THR A 13 -20.49 2.35 -3.27
N ALA A 14 -20.10 3.59 -3.03
CA ALA A 14 -18.71 3.99 -2.90
C ALA A 14 -18.14 3.21 -1.71
N HIS A 15 -17.79 1.94 -1.94
CA HIS A 15 -16.98 1.19 -1.01
C HIS A 15 -15.69 1.97 -0.88
N ALA A 16 -15.42 2.49 0.32
CA ALA A 16 -14.07 2.74 0.76
C ALA A 16 -13.23 1.54 0.29
N SER A 17 -12.40 1.76 -0.71
CA SER A 17 -11.77 0.71 -1.49
C SER A 17 -11.05 -0.23 -0.53
N GLY A 18 -11.57 -1.45 -0.37
CA GLY A 18 -11.04 -2.42 0.59
C GLY A 18 -9.57 -2.75 0.31
N PHE A 19 -8.91 -3.41 1.25
CA PHE A 19 -7.48 -3.73 1.17
C PHE A 19 -7.05 -4.27 -0.21
N ASP A 20 -7.80 -5.20 -0.78
CA ASP A 20 -7.47 -5.83 -2.06
C ASP A 20 -7.59 -4.85 -3.25
N ALA A 21 -8.54 -3.91 -3.19
CA ALA A 21 -8.66 -2.85 -4.18
C ALA A 21 -7.46 -1.88 -4.10
N ARG A 22 -6.95 -1.60 -2.90
CA ARG A 22 -5.74 -0.79 -2.69
C ARG A 22 -4.49 -1.49 -3.19
N VAL A 23 -4.38 -2.81 -2.98
CA VAL A 23 -3.32 -3.64 -3.59
C VAL A 23 -3.38 -3.55 -5.11
N ALA A 24 -4.56 -3.70 -5.71
CA ALA A 24 -4.74 -3.61 -7.15
C ALA A 24 -4.37 -2.22 -7.70
N ALA A 25 -4.80 -1.15 -7.02
CA ALA A 25 -4.46 0.21 -7.39
C ALA A 25 -2.95 0.49 -7.34
N ALA A 26 -2.25 0.03 -6.29
CA ALA A 26 -0.81 0.17 -6.19
C ALA A 26 -0.06 -0.60 -7.30
N LYS A 27 -0.51 -1.82 -7.63
CA LYS A 27 0.06 -2.59 -8.76
C LYS A 27 -0.16 -1.89 -10.10
N ALA A 28 -1.33 -1.31 -10.31
CA ALA A 28 -1.61 -0.50 -11.51
C ALA A 28 -0.72 0.75 -11.57
N ALA A 29 -0.48 1.40 -10.42
CA ALA A 29 0.41 2.56 -10.33
C ALA A 29 1.86 2.22 -10.69
N ILE A 30 2.36 1.04 -10.31
CA ILE A 30 3.69 0.55 -10.73
C ILE A 30 3.80 0.42 -12.25
N ALA A 31 2.72 0.02 -12.92
CA ALA A 31 2.68 -0.15 -14.38
C ALA A 31 2.59 1.16 -15.18
N MET A 32 2.36 2.30 -14.51
CA MET A 32 2.28 3.61 -15.15
C MET A 32 3.66 4.21 -15.44
N PRO A 33 3.76 5.22 -16.33
CA PRO A 33 5.03 5.89 -16.62
C PRO A 33 5.69 6.46 -15.36
N GLY A 34 6.91 6.00 -15.08
CA GLY A 34 7.68 6.38 -13.88
C GLY A 34 7.32 5.58 -12.61
N GLY A 35 6.26 4.77 -12.63
CA GLY A 35 5.76 4.02 -11.48
C GLY A 35 6.79 3.03 -10.95
N ARG A 36 7.35 2.17 -11.81
CA ARG A 36 8.40 1.22 -11.42
C ARG A 36 9.66 1.90 -10.87
N ALA A 37 10.08 3.02 -11.45
CA ALA A 37 11.25 3.75 -10.97
C ALA A 37 10.99 4.35 -9.58
N TYR A 38 9.77 4.84 -9.35
CA TYR A 38 9.35 5.33 -8.06
C TYR A 38 9.28 4.21 -7.01
N ASP A 39 8.68 3.07 -7.34
CA ASP A 39 8.61 1.88 -6.48
C ASP A 39 10.01 1.40 -6.04
N MET A 40 10.95 1.30 -6.99
CA MET A 40 12.34 0.93 -6.69
C MET A 40 13.06 1.97 -5.84
N ALA A 41 12.77 3.26 -6.03
CA ALA A 41 13.36 4.33 -5.23
C ALA A 41 12.90 4.30 -3.76
N MET A 42 11.83 3.56 -3.45
CA MET A 42 11.32 3.43 -2.09
C MET A 42 12.00 2.34 -1.26
N VAL A 43 12.71 1.41 -1.90
CA VAL A 43 13.34 0.25 -1.24
C VAL A 43 14.21 0.64 -0.03
N PRO A 44 15.06 1.69 -0.07
CA PRO A 44 15.87 2.07 1.10
C PRO A 44 15.03 2.49 2.32
N ALA A 45 13.98 3.30 2.12
CA ALA A 45 13.11 3.74 3.21
C ALA A 45 12.27 2.58 3.76
N ILE A 46 11.77 1.69 2.88
CA ILE A 46 11.10 0.46 3.28
C ILE A 46 12.02 -0.41 4.13
N HIS A 47 13.28 -0.57 3.74
CA HIS A 47 14.27 -1.34 4.50
C HIS A 47 14.54 -0.70 5.86
N ALA A 48 14.77 0.62 5.91
CA ALA A 48 14.99 1.34 7.17
C ALA A 48 13.80 1.22 8.14
N ALA A 49 12.57 1.22 7.63
CA ALA A 49 11.37 1.12 8.43
C ALA A 49 11.11 -0.30 9.00
N ILE A 50 11.55 -1.38 8.34
CA ILE A 50 11.35 -2.75 8.84
C ILE A 50 12.43 -3.20 9.82
N VAL A 51 13.67 -2.73 9.65
CA VAL A 51 14.82 -3.10 10.49
C VAL A 51 14.53 -3.05 12.00
N PRO A 52 13.96 -1.97 12.59
CA PRO A 52 13.71 -1.91 14.03
C PRO A 52 12.60 -2.85 14.51
N CYS A 53 11.83 -3.44 13.60
CA CYS A 53 10.69 -4.30 13.91
C CYS A 53 11.05 -5.78 13.96
N VAL A 54 12.18 -6.18 13.37
CA VAL A 54 12.61 -7.58 13.35
C VAL A 54 13.32 -7.89 14.67
N PRO A 55 12.85 -8.87 15.46
CA PRO A 55 13.52 -9.24 16.71
C PRO A 55 14.94 -9.77 16.41
N ALA A 56 15.87 -9.55 17.35
CA ALA A 56 17.26 -10.03 17.23
C ALA A 56 17.39 -11.58 17.25
N SER A 57 16.31 -12.29 17.56
CA SER A 57 16.28 -13.75 17.60
C SER A 57 16.35 -14.35 16.19
N PRO A 58 17.12 -15.43 15.96
CA PRO A 58 17.43 -15.96 14.63
C PRO A 58 16.30 -16.76 14.00
N ASP A 59 15.03 -16.52 14.36
CA ASP A 59 13.89 -17.15 13.68
C ASP A 59 13.28 -16.20 12.64
N PRO A 60 13.81 -16.15 11.41
CA PRO A 60 13.22 -15.40 10.32
C PRO A 60 11.82 -15.91 9.94
N ALA A 61 11.42 -17.12 10.37
CA ALA A 61 10.07 -17.63 10.15
C ALA A 61 9.03 -16.88 11.02
N GLY A 62 9.45 -16.28 12.13
CA GLY A 62 8.59 -15.50 13.03
C GLY A 62 8.17 -14.13 12.48
N ALA A 63 8.84 -13.61 11.45
CA ALA A 63 8.46 -12.34 10.81
C ALA A 63 7.11 -12.44 10.08
N GLY A 64 6.81 -13.62 9.54
CA GLY A 64 5.62 -13.89 8.74
C GLY A 64 5.58 -13.10 7.43
N ALA A 65 5.02 -13.70 6.38
CA ALA A 65 4.71 -12.95 5.18
C ALA A 65 3.53 -12.01 5.44
N PHE A 66 3.62 -10.76 4.98
CA PHE A 66 2.51 -9.81 5.04
C PHE A 66 2.58 -8.82 3.89
N VAL A 67 1.43 -8.21 3.62
CA VAL A 67 1.27 -7.14 2.64
C VAL A 67 0.95 -5.86 3.41
N LEU A 68 1.62 -4.77 3.05
CA LEU A 68 1.25 -3.42 3.45
C LEU A 68 0.71 -2.67 2.24
N VAL A 69 -0.35 -1.90 2.43
CA VAL A 69 -0.82 -0.88 1.49
C VAL A 69 -0.85 0.47 2.17
N ALA A 70 -0.49 1.52 1.43
CA ALA A 70 -0.59 2.89 1.91
C ALA A 70 -0.75 3.85 0.73
N ASP A 71 -1.07 5.09 1.05
CA ASP A 71 -1.15 6.18 0.09
C ASP A 71 -0.06 7.20 0.41
N VAL A 72 0.65 7.71 -0.59
CA VAL A 72 1.71 8.71 -0.41
C VAL A 72 1.27 10.03 -1.00
N ASP A 73 1.21 11.08 -0.20
CA ASP A 73 0.83 12.40 -0.71
C ASP A 73 1.94 13.04 -1.55
N SER A 74 1.62 14.17 -2.20
CA SER A 74 2.58 14.95 -3.00
C SER A 74 3.83 15.43 -2.25
N THR A 75 3.80 15.42 -0.91
CA THR A 75 4.92 15.81 -0.04
C THR A 75 5.77 14.62 0.41
N GLY A 76 5.35 13.39 0.08
CA GLY A 76 6.00 12.16 0.51
C GLY A 76 5.50 11.60 1.84
N ARG A 77 4.41 12.14 2.41
CA ARG A 77 3.84 11.61 3.66
C ARG A 77 3.01 10.37 3.38
N VAL A 78 3.18 9.38 4.23
CA VAL A 78 2.38 8.15 4.23
C VAL A 78 1.03 8.39 4.90
N LEU A 79 -0.03 7.95 4.25
CA LEU A 79 -1.42 8.06 4.66
C LEU A 79 -2.06 6.67 4.63
N SER A 80 -3.04 6.47 5.51
CA SER A 80 -3.93 5.30 5.49
C SER A 80 -3.21 3.95 5.47
N ALA A 81 -2.04 3.81 6.10
CA ALA A 81 -1.30 2.56 6.09
C ALA A 81 -2.12 1.41 6.71
N ASP A 82 -2.20 0.28 6.02
CA ASP A 82 -2.92 -0.91 6.46
C ASP A 82 -2.12 -2.18 6.11
N VAL A 83 -2.24 -3.24 6.92
CA VAL A 83 -1.42 -4.45 6.82
C VAL A 83 -2.22 -5.73 6.99
N ARG A 84 -1.91 -6.75 6.18
CA ARG A 84 -2.52 -8.09 6.28
C ARG A 84 -1.49 -9.21 6.04
N PRO A 85 -1.42 -10.22 6.93
CA PRO A 85 -2.00 -10.26 8.27
C PRO A 85 -1.37 -9.19 9.20
N ALA A 86 -2.15 -8.66 10.14
CA ALA A 86 -1.72 -7.60 11.05
C ALA A 86 -0.92 -8.15 12.25
N SER A 87 0.18 -8.84 11.98
CA SER A 87 1.13 -9.36 12.98
C SER A 87 1.81 -8.22 13.76
N PRO A 88 2.47 -8.50 14.90
CA PRO A 88 3.23 -7.48 15.63
C PRO A 88 4.28 -6.76 14.77
N ILE A 89 4.97 -7.51 13.91
CA ILE A 89 6.00 -6.98 13.00
C ILE A 89 5.37 -6.14 11.90
N ALA A 90 4.28 -6.60 11.29
CA ALA A 90 3.56 -5.84 10.27
C ALA A 90 3.03 -4.50 10.82
N ARG A 91 2.46 -4.51 12.03
CA ARG A 91 1.99 -3.30 12.71
C ARG A 91 3.14 -2.36 13.07
N CYS A 92 4.26 -2.91 13.57
CA CYS A 92 5.45 -2.13 13.83
C CYS A 92 5.95 -1.43 12.56
N PHE A 93 6.06 -2.18 11.46
CA PHE A 93 6.49 -1.66 10.17
C PHE A 93 5.58 -0.55 9.66
N ALA A 94 4.25 -0.75 9.72
CA ALA A 94 3.29 0.27 9.31
C ALA A 94 3.45 1.58 10.09
N ARG A 95 3.77 1.51 11.40
CA ARG A 95 4.06 2.70 12.21
C ARG A 95 5.36 3.39 11.80
N HIS A 96 6.44 2.64 11.63
CA HIS A 96 7.73 3.22 11.24
C HIS A 96 7.68 3.83 9.85
N LEU A 97 7.10 3.13 8.87
CA LEU A 97 6.89 3.65 7.53
C LEU A 97 5.97 4.88 7.54
N GLY A 98 4.91 4.84 8.36
CA GLY A 98 3.97 5.94 8.57
C GLY A 98 4.60 7.23 9.15
N ALA A 99 5.67 7.09 9.92
CA ALA A 99 6.39 8.20 10.53
C ALA A 99 7.47 8.80 9.62
N ASP A 100 7.86 8.09 8.56
CA ASP A 100 8.92 8.51 7.65
C ASP A 100 8.39 9.43 6.52
N ARG A 101 9.30 10.17 5.88
CA ARG A 101 9.02 10.88 4.63
C ARG A 101 9.60 10.08 3.47
N LEU A 102 8.69 9.54 2.68
CA LEU A 102 9.01 8.82 1.47
C LEU A 102 9.41 9.80 0.36
N ARG A 103 10.01 9.27 -0.72
CA ARG A 103 10.28 10.07 -1.91
C ARG A 103 8.96 10.64 -2.43
N ARG A 104 8.97 11.88 -2.92
CA ARG A 104 7.77 12.47 -3.53
C ARG A 104 7.35 11.68 -4.78
N PRO A 105 6.05 11.39 -4.96
CA PRO A 105 5.56 10.68 -6.13
C PRO A 105 5.76 11.50 -7.41
N PRO A 106 5.71 10.85 -8.59
CA PRO A 106 5.76 11.56 -9.86
C PRO A 106 4.62 12.59 -9.99
N ALA A 107 4.94 13.80 -10.45
CA ALA A 107 4.07 14.98 -10.35
C ALA A 107 2.77 14.93 -11.17
N HIS A 108 2.64 13.97 -12.10
CA HIS A 108 1.55 13.91 -13.09
C HIS A 108 0.27 13.20 -12.61
N LEU A 109 0.15 12.89 -11.32
CA LEU A 109 -0.74 11.83 -10.82
C LEU A 109 -1.58 12.32 -9.62
N PRO A 110 -2.70 11.65 -9.27
CA PRO A 110 -3.72 12.21 -8.36
C PRO A 110 -3.17 12.57 -6.98
N ARG A 111 -3.98 13.25 -6.14
CA ARG A 111 -3.60 13.79 -4.82
C ARG A 111 -2.74 12.86 -3.95
N THR A 112 -2.90 11.55 -4.10
CA THR A 112 -2.09 10.52 -3.46
C THR A 112 -1.64 9.42 -4.43
N TRP A 113 -0.50 8.81 -4.13
CA TRP A 113 0.07 7.69 -4.87
C TRP A 113 -0.05 6.39 -4.07
N PRO A 114 -0.78 5.38 -4.56
CA PRO A 114 -0.91 4.12 -3.84
C PRO A 114 0.38 3.30 -3.93
N ILE A 115 0.82 2.75 -2.80
CA ILE A 115 1.96 1.84 -2.70
C ILE A 115 1.53 0.50 -2.10
N VAL A 116 2.26 -0.55 -2.50
CA VAL A 116 2.12 -1.89 -1.92
C VAL A 116 3.51 -2.43 -1.60
N VAL A 117 3.68 -3.00 -0.42
CA VAL A 117 4.90 -3.68 0.00
C VAL A 117 4.56 -5.11 0.33
N ASN A 118 5.15 -6.05 -0.39
CA ASN A 118 5.07 -7.48 -0.08
C ASN A 118 6.31 -7.88 0.73
N MET A 119 6.12 -8.13 2.01
CA MET A 119 7.16 -8.71 2.85
C MET A 119 7.09 -10.23 2.72
N GLN A 120 8.18 -10.84 2.28
CA GLN A 120 8.34 -12.29 2.25
C GLN A 120 9.53 -12.69 3.09
N THR A 121 9.32 -13.61 4.03
CA THR A 121 10.41 -14.33 4.67
C THR A 121 10.89 -15.37 3.65
N ARG A 122 12.14 -15.33 3.21
CA ARG A 122 12.67 -16.46 2.43
C ARG A 122 12.56 -17.71 3.30
N ARG A 123 11.93 -18.76 2.75
CA ARG A 123 12.08 -20.12 3.26
C ARG A 123 13.37 -20.71 2.71
#